data_AF-A0A183DAV3-F1
#
_entry.id   AF-A0A183DAV3-F1
#
_cell.length_a   1.000
_cell.length_b   1.000
_cell.length_c   1.000
_cell.angle_alpha   90.00
_cell.angle_beta   90.00
_cell.angle_gamma   90.00
#
_symmetry.space_group_name_H-M   'P 1'
#
loop_
_entity.id
_entity.type
_entity.pdbx_description
1 polymer ?
#
loop_
_entity_poly.entity_id
_entity_poly.type
_entity_poly.pdbx_seq_one_letter_code
_entity_poly.pdbx_strand_id
1 'polypeptide(L)'
;LSNIVCSSLQPSFFDSIIKIKHLPYLPDIPKSTSRVHEIRVEQIMVRNVKFLSKRSTHYELQELLSITPKLRAYPVVDDPESMMLLGSVSRENLLRLLNHVVGDEARHAEYLRRSQSSSEFSGTSESDK
;
A
#
# COMPACT_ATOMS: atom_id res chain seq x y z
N LEU A 1 -9.57 -47.62 -8.59
CA LEU A 1 -10.42 -47.65 -9.80
C LEU A 1 -11.62 -46.69 -9.67
N SER A 2 -12.41 -46.77 -8.58
CA SER A 2 -13.59 -45.90 -8.38
C SER A 2 -13.30 -44.40 -8.48
N ASN A 3 -12.21 -43.90 -7.87
CA ASN A 3 -11.85 -42.47 -7.96
C ASN A 3 -11.53 -42.04 -9.39
N ILE A 4 -10.84 -42.87 -10.17
CA ILE A 4 -10.47 -42.57 -11.56
C ILE A 4 -11.73 -42.46 -12.41
N VAL A 5 -12.66 -43.41 -12.25
CA VAL A 5 -13.95 -43.40 -12.97
C VAL A 5 -14.81 -42.20 -12.54
N CYS A 6 -14.91 -41.94 -11.24
CA CYS A 6 -15.68 -40.83 -10.69
C CYS A 6 -15.17 -39.47 -11.19
N SER A 7 -13.86 -39.21 -11.09
CA SER A 7 -13.24 -37.97 -11.55
C SER A 7 -13.33 -37.76 -13.06
N SER A 8 -13.50 -38.84 -13.85
CA SER A 8 -13.72 -38.73 -15.30
C SER A 8 -15.17 -38.37 -15.65
N LEU A 9 -16.13 -38.68 -14.79
CA LEU A 9 -17.57 -38.49 -15.05
C LEU A 9 -18.11 -37.21 -14.42
N GLN A 10 -17.66 -36.89 -13.21
CA GLN A 10 -18.18 -35.79 -12.43
C GLN A 10 -17.05 -35.02 -11.72
N PRO A 11 -17.18 -33.69 -11.58
CA PRO A 11 -16.30 -32.92 -10.72
C PRO A 11 -16.47 -33.36 -9.26
N SER A 12 -15.46 -33.07 -8.43
CA SER A 12 -15.57 -33.28 -7.00
C SER A 12 -16.80 -32.58 -6.42
N PHE A 13 -17.36 -33.12 -5.34
CA PHE A 13 -18.43 -32.48 -4.57
C PHE A 13 -18.06 -31.03 -4.20
N PHE A 14 -16.82 -30.79 -3.77
CA PHE A 14 -16.34 -29.46 -3.42
C PHE A 14 -16.22 -28.54 -4.63
N ASP A 15 -15.68 -29.03 -5.75
CA ASP A 15 -15.61 -28.25 -7.00
C ASP A 15 -17.01 -27.84 -7.48
N SER A 16 -17.99 -28.72 -7.29
CA SER A 16 -19.39 -28.44 -7.62
C SER A 16 -19.93 -27.30 -6.75
N ILE A 17 -19.70 -27.35 -5.44
CA ILE A 17 -20.11 -26.26 -4.53
C ILE A 17 -19.44 -24.95 -4.91
N ILE A 18 -18.12 -24.95 -5.11
CA ILE A 18 -17.35 -23.74 -5.41
C ILE A 18 -17.87 -23.09 -6.71
N LYS A 19 -18.17 -23.90 -7.74
CA LYS A 19 -18.76 -23.44 -9.00
C LYS A 19 -20.17 -22.89 -8.81
N ILE A 20 -21.05 -23.61 -8.10
CA ILE A 20 -22.44 -23.18 -7.82
C ILE A 20 -22.47 -21.88 -7.02
N LYS A 21 -21.54 -21.73 -6.07
CA LYS A 21 -21.43 -20.55 -5.19
C LYS A 21 -20.65 -19.40 -5.82
N HIS A 22 -20.11 -19.56 -7.03
CA HIS A 22 -19.27 -18.56 -7.70
C HIS A 22 -18.15 -18.01 -6.81
N LEU A 23 -17.52 -18.89 -6.02
CA LEU A 23 -16.43 -18.45 -5.15
C LEU A 23 -15.20 -18.11 -5.98
N PRO A 24 -14.46 -17.04 -5.66
CA PRO A 24 -13.21 -16.72 -6.36
C PRO A 24 -12.13 -17.72 -5.93
N TYR A 25 -11.81 -18.65 -6.81
CA TYR A 25 -10.72 -19.60 -6.67
C TYR A 25 -10.03 -19.79 -8.02
N LEU A 26 -8.72 -20.01 -8.00
CA LEU A 26 -7.98 -20.36 -9.20
C LEU A 26 -8.05 -21.89 -9.36
N PRO A 27 -8.72 -22.44 -10.39
CA PRO A 27 -8.74 -23.88 -10.60
C PRO A 27 -7.37 -24.38 -11.06
N ASP A 28 -7.11 -25.68 -10.82
CA ASP A 28 -5.96 -26.35 -11.40
C ASP A 28 -6.01 -26.22 -12.92
N ILE A 29 -4.87 -25.89 -13.53
CA ILE A 29 -4.76 -25.67 -14.97
C ILE A 29 -4.40 -27.02 -15.62
N PRO A 30 -5.33 -27.70 -16.31
CA PRO A 30 -5.04 -28.96 -16.97
C PRO A 30 -3.97 -28.77 -18.04
N LYS A 31 -3.07 -29.75 -18.17
CA LYS A 31 -2.07 -29.79 -19.25
C LYS A 31 -2.72 -29.90 -20.64
N SER A 32 -3.98 -30.34 -20.70
CA SER A 32 -4.74 -30.56 -21.94
C SER A 32 -5.48 -29.34 -22.47
N THR A 33 -5.68 -28.30 -21.65
CA THR A 33 -6.40 -27.08 -22.06
C THR A 33 -5.40 -26.00 -22.48
N SER A 34 -5.21 -25.81 -23.78
CA SER A 34 -4.22 -24.86 -24.34
C SER A 34 -4.47 -23.40 -23.97
N ARG A 35 -5.74 -22.96 -23.94
CA ARG A 35 -6.11 -21.54 -23.86
C ARG A 35 -5.69 -20.83 -22.57
N VAL A 36 -5.60 -21.55 -21.45
CA VAL A 36 -5.19 -20.95 -20.16
C VAL A 36 -3.68 -20.70 -20.14
N HIS A 37 -2.89 -21.56 -20.80
CA HIS A 37 -1.44 -21.41 -20.92
C HIS A 37 -1.03 -20.26 -21.84
N GLU A 38 -1.95 -19.76 -22.66
CA GLU A 38 -1.73 -18.60 -23.53
C GLU A 38 -1.88 -17.26 -22.79
N ILE A 39 -2.49 -17.26 -21.59
CA ILE A 39 -2.73 -16.04 -20.80
C ILE A 39 -1.40 -15.57 -20.19
N ARG A 40 -1.01 -14.34 -20.52
CA ARG A 40 0.21 -13.69 -20.01
C ARG A 40 -0.15 -12.66 -18.94
N VAL A 41 0.77 -12.47 -17.98
CA VAL A 41 0.60 -11.48 -16.89
C VAL A 41 0.33 -10.07 -17.43
N GLU A 42 0.93 -9.73 -18.58
CA GLU A 42 0.74 -8.42 -19.23
C GLU A 42 -0.71 -8.08 -19.61
N GLN A 43 -1.55 -9.11 -19.77
CA GLN A 43 -2.95 -9.00 -20.14
C GLN A 43 -3.86 -8.77 -18.92
N ILE A 44 -3.40 -9.16 -17.73
CA ILE A 44 -4.19 -9.09 -16.48
C ILE A 44 -3.65 -8.04 -15.50
N MET A 45 -2.40 -7.60 -15.66
CA MET A 45 -1.76 -6.68 -14.73
C MET A 45 -2.42 -5.29 -14.78
N VAL A 46 -2.63 -4.70 -13.61
CA VAL A 46 -3.02 -3.29 -13.47
C VAL A 46 -1.79 -2.42 -13.69
N ARG A 47 -1.80 -1.60 -14.74
CA ARG A 47 -0.65 -0.74 -15.11
C ARG A 47 -0.66 0.62 -14.42
N ASN A 48 -1.83 1.10 -13.99
CA ASN A 48 -1.95 2.36 -13.26
C ASN A 48 -1.66 2.14 -11.76
N VAL A 49 -0.38 2.00 -11.43
CA VAL A 49 0.08 1.76 -10.06
C VAL A 49 0.42 3.08 -9.39
N LYS A 50 -0.10 3.31 -8.19
CA LYS A 50 0.30 4.43 -7.35
C LYS A 50 1.58 4.07 -6.60
N PHE A 51 2.55 4.97 -6.60
CA PHE A 51 3.89 4.74 -6.05
C PHE A 51 4.36 5.93 -5.21
N LEU A 52 5.42 5.70 -4.45
CA LEU A 52 6.14 6.74 -3.71
C LEU A 52 7.59 6.80 -4.22
N SER A 53 8.12 8.00 -4.44
CA SER A 53 9.55 8.22 -4.71
C SER A 53 10.20 8.96 -3.55
N LYS A 54 11.52 8.90 -3.43
CA LYS A 54 12.30 9.76 -2.51
C LYS A 54 12.08 11.25 -2.75
N ARG A 55 11.66 11.64 -3.96
CA ARG A 55 11.36 13.03 -4.34
C ARG A 55 9.94 13.46 -3.98
N SER A 56 9.06 12.54 -3.58
CA SER A 56 7.67 12.85 -3.26
C SER A 56 7.57 13.72 -2.02
N THR A 57 6.70 14.73 -2.08
CA THR A 57 6.48 15.65 -0.96
C THR A 57 5.53 15.07 0.09
N HIS A 58 5.57 15.60 1.31
CA HIS A 58 4.60 15.21 2.35
C HIS A 58 3.15 15.51 1.96
N TYR A 59 2.92 16.55 1.15
CA TYR A 59 1.60 16.88 0.61
C TYR A 59 1.10 15.81 -0.35
N GLU A 60 1.93 15.42 -1.34
CA GLU A 60 1.60 14.35 -2.28
C GLU A 60 1.37 13.01 -1.56
N LEU A 61 2.16 12.74 -0.51
CA LEU A 61 1.95 11.57 0.34
C LEU A 61 0.59 11.64 1.06
N GLN A 62 0.22 12.78 1.63
CA GLN A 62 -1.07 12.97 2.29
C GLN A 62 -2.24 12.80 1.31
N GLU A 63 -2.13 13.39 0.12
CA GLU A 63 -3.10 13.24 -0.96
C GLU A 63 -3.22 11.78 -1.39
N LEU A 64 -2.10 11.10 -1.64
CA LEU A 64 -2.06 9.69 -1.99
C LEU A 64 -2.78 8.83 -0.95
N LEU A 65 -2.46 9.02 0.33
CA LEU A 65 -3.08 8.28 1.44
C LEU A 65 -4.59 8.54 1.60
N SER A 66 -5.06 9.69 1.12
CA SER A 66 -6.47 10.11 1.14
C SER A 66 -7.26 9.55 -0.04
N ILE A 67 -6.66 9.55 -1.24
CA ILE A 67 -7.27 9.03 -2.47
C ILE A 67 -7.34 7.49 -2.44
N THR A 68 -6.38 6.81 -1.80
CA THR A 68 -6.33 5.35 -1.76
C THR A 68 -6.48 4.76 -0.36
N PRO A 69 -7.67 4.87 0.28
CA PRO A 69 -7.88 4.39 1.65
C PRO A 69 -7.83 2.86 1.78
N LYS A 70 -8.08 2.12 0.68
CA LYS A 70 -8.11 0.65 0.68
C LYS A 70 -6.73 0.00 0.54
N LEU A 71 -5.71 0.75 0.12
CA LEU A 71 -4.35 0.19 -0.07
C LEU A 71 -3.65 0.02 1.27
N ARG A 72 -3.08 -1.16 1.50
CA ARG A 72 -2.35 -1.47 2.74
C ARG A 72 -0.86 -1.18 2.67
N ALA A 73 -0.30 -1.16 1.46
CA ALA A 73 1.09 -0.90 1.20
C ALA A 73 1.26 -0.18 -0.14
N TYR A 74 2.35 0.57 -0.25
CA TYR A 74 2.70 1.34 -1.43
C TYR A 74 4.09 0.90 -1.93
N PRO A 75 4.27 0.72 -3.24
CA PRO A 75 5.59 0.49 -3.81
C PRO A 75 6.42 1.77 -3.71
N VAL A 76 7.68 1.61 -3.30
CA VAL A 76 8.68 2.68 -3.28
C VAL A 76 9.57 2.50 -4.49
N VAL A 77 9.64 3.53 -5.33
CA VAL A 77 10.51 3.58 -6.52
C VAL A 77 11.65 4.55 -6.29
N ASP A 78 12.75 4.39 -7.03
CA ASP A 78 13.89 5.30 -6.92
C ASP A 78 13.52 6.67 -7.51
N ASP A 79 13.21 6.71 -8.79
CA ASP A 79 12.84 7.91 -9.52
C ASP A 79 11.53 7.73 -10.31
N PRO A 80 10.66 8.77 -10.40
CA PRO A 80 9.41 8.69 -11.16
C PRO A 80 9.60 8.41 -12.65
N GLU A 81 10.74 8.79 -13.24
CA GLU A 81 11.04 8.57 -14.66
C GLU A 81 11.55 7.15 -14.90
N SER A 82 12.47 6.68 -14.04
CA SER A 82 13.04 5.32 -14.17
C SER A 82 12.06 4.22 -13.72
N MET A 83 11.15 4.51 -12.80
CA MET A 83 10.20 3.57 -12.19
C MET A 83 10.83 2.27 -11.65
N MET A 84 12.10 2.31 -11.23
CA MET A 84 12.77 1.16 -10.63
C MET A 84 12.22 0.93 -9.22
N LEU A 85 11.62 -0.24 -8.99
CA LEU A 85 11.08 -0.64 -7.68
C LEU A 85 12.22 -0.93 -6.69
N LEU A 86 12.24 -0.19 -5.59
CA LEU A 86 13.18 -0.39 -4.48
C LEU A 86 12.60 -1.27 -3.38
N GLY A 87 11.28 -1.23 -3.20
CA GLY A 87 10.61 -2.01 -2.16
C GLY A 87 9.16 -1.60 -1.94
N SER A 88 8.65 -1.89 -0.75
CA SER A 88 7.31 -1.48 -0.36
C SER A 88 7.28 -0.97 1.07
N VAL A 89 6.31 -0.12 1.37
CA VAL A 89 6.10 0.45 2.70
C VAL A 89 4.63 0.34 3.08
N SER A 90 4.35 0.03 4.34
CA SER A 90 2.98 -0.08 4.83
C SER A 90 2.33 1.29 4.98
N ARG A 91 1.01 1.34 4.77
CA ARG A 91 0.19 2.54 4.97
C ARG A 91 0.27 3.05 6.41
N GLU A 92 0.25 2.13 7.38
CA GLU A 92 0.33 2.47 8.80
C GLU A 92 1.63 3.19 9.15
N ASN A 93 2.76 2.69 8.64
CA ASN A 93 4.06 3.32 8.87
C ASN A 93 4.12 4.71 8.22
N LEU A 94 3.61 4.86 7.00
CA LEU A 94 3.53 6.15 6.34
C LEU A 94 2.68 7.16 7.11
N LEU A 95 1.52 6.74 7.63
CA LEU A 95 0.67 7.60 8.45
C LEU A 95 1.34 8.02 9.76
N ARG A 96 2.01 7.08 10.44
CA ARG A 96 2.76 7.37 11.66
C ARG A 96 3.85 8.41 11.40
N LEU A 97 4.63 8.22 10.34
CA LEU A 97 5.68 9.16 9.93
C LEU A 97 5.11 10.52 9.52
N LEU A 98 4.02 10.54 8.76
CA LEU A 98 3.37 11.78 8.34
C LEU A 98 2.82 12.58 9.52
N ASN A 99 2.18 11.91 10.49
CA ASN A 99 1.69 12.54 11.71
C ASN A 99 2.83 13.09 12.58
N HIS A 100 3.96 12.39 12.63
CA HIS A 100 5.14 12.88 13.36
C HIS A 100 5.75 14.14 12.74
N VAL A 101 5.64 14.32 11.41
CA VAL A 101 6.23 15.48 10.72
C VAL A 101 5.25 16.65 10.58
N VAL A 102 3.98 16.38 10.26
CA VAL A 102 2.98 17.39 9.87
C VAL A 102 1.73 17.34 10.76
N GLY A 103 1.62 16.36 11.66
CA GLY A 103 0.45 16.18 12.53
C GLY A 103 0.40 17.11 13.73
N ASP A 104 -0.62 16.90 14.57
CA ASP A 104 -0.89 17.73 15.75
C ASP A 104 0.27 17.72 16.75
N GLU A 105 0.92 16.57 16.93
CA GLU A 105 2.10 16.44 17.80
C GLU A 105 3.24 17.33 17.33
N ALA A 106 3.54 17.32 16.03
CA ALA A 106 4.58 18.16 15.44
C ALA A 106 4.26 19.66 15.61
N ARG A 107 3.00 20.05 15.36
CA ARG A 107 2.54 21.42 15.53
C ARG A 107 2.58 21.88 16.98
N HIS A 108 2.20 21.02 17.91
CA HIS A 108 2.26 21.29 19.35
C HIS A 108 3.69 21.45 19.84
N ALA A 109 4.60 20.55 19.41
CA ALA A 109 6.02 20.64 19.75
C ALA A 109 6.66 21.94 19.25
N GLU A 110 6.36 22.36 18.01
CA GLU A 110 6.86 23.63 17.46
C GLU A 110 6.28 24.84 18.19
N TYR A 111 5.00 24.82 18.59
CA TYR A 111 4.39 25.87 19.41
C TYR A 111 5.12 26.02 20.76
N LEU A 112 5.36 24.91 21.48
CA LEU A 112 6.06 24.92 22.76
C LEU A 112 7.50 25.46 22.61
N ARG A 113 8.19 25.07 21.53
CA ARG A 113 9.53 25.57 21.22
C ARG A 113 9.55 27.09 21.01
N ARG A 114 8.57 27.62 20.28
CA ARG A 114 8.44 29.08 20.06
C ARG A 114 8.05 29.83 21.33
N SER A 115 7.20 29.27 22.19
CA SER A 115 6.86 29.92 23.45
C SER A 115 8.06 30.02 24.40
N GLN A 116 8.90 28.99 24.47
CA GLN A 116 10.10 28.98 25.32
C GLN A 116 11.15 30.01 24.87
N SER A 117 11.42 30.10 23.56
CA SER A 117 12.33 31.11 23.01
C SER A 117 11.85 32.54 23.22
N SER A 118 10.53 32.75 23.28
CA SER A 118 9.93 34.06 23.53
C SER A 118 10.07 34.49 25.01
N SER A 119 9.97 33.54 25.94
CA SER A 119 10.15 33.79 27.38
C SER A 119 11.61 34.01 27.80
N GLU A 120 12.57 33.37 27.12
CA GLU A 120 14.02 33.59 27.38
C GLU A 120 14.47 35.00 26.97
N PHE A 121 13.87 35.56 25.91
CA PHE A 121 14.20 36.91 25.43
C PHE A 121 13.68 38.03 26.35
N SER A 122 12.62 37.78 27.13
CA SER A 122 12.12 38.73 28.14
C SER A 122 12.88 38.70 29.47
N GLY A 123 13.60 37.61 29.78
CA GLY A 123 14.36 37.48 31.03
C GLY A 123 15.71 38.20 31.03
N THR A 124 16.29 38.46 29.85
CA THR A 124 17.60 39.13 29.72
C THR A 124 17.52 40.65 29.85
N SER A 125 16.35 41.26 29.70
CA SER A 125 16.16 42.72 29.81
C SER A 125 15.97 43.25 31.24
N GLU A 126 15.87 42.37 32.24
CA GLU A 126 15.60 42.74 33.64
C GLU A 126 16.82 42.61 34.57
N SER A 127 17.98 42.19 34.05
CA SER A 127 19.23 42.04 34.82
C SER A 127 20.23 43.21 34.69
N ASP A 128 19.91 44.25 33.91
CA ASP A 128 20.77 45.41 33.65
C ASP A 128 20.26 46.72 34.32
N LYS A 129 19.61 46.63 35.49
CA LYS A 129 19.26 47.81 36.30
C LYS A 129 19.76 47.74 37.73
#